data_AF-A0AA41VVS3-F1
#
_entry.id   AF-A0AA41VVS3-F1
#
_cell.length_a   1.000
_cell.length_b   1.000
_cell.length_c   1.000
_cell.angle_alpha   90.00
_cell.angle_beta   90.00
_cell.angle_gamma   90.00
#
_symmetry.space_group_name_H-M   'P 1'
#
loop_
_entity.id
_entity.type
_entity.pdbx_description
1 polymer ?
#
loop_
_entity_poly.entity_id
_entity_poly.type
_entity_poly.pdbx_seq_one_letter_code
_entity_poly.pdbx_strand_id
1 'polypeptide(L)'
;YFEGEDGIHQFRVGLVVNILVNLLWHSFLLLDSSKGQDAVFPNKPSSGSPEENVQSSQVQKSEKQNIKFPLSYTEDLGKCIIEILSVISGEENSLLSTFCAIFQQNCLEYLQQTELLGRPSEQINQIVSFLLLLEKHAVMKGEMWPLVYLAGPMITKAFPVIKSL
;
A
#
# COMPACT_ATOMS: atom_id res chain seq x y z
N TYR A 1 15.64 -25.97 -14.64
CA TYR A 1 15.28 -25.59 -16.01
C TYR A 1 13.78 -25.81 -16.10
N PHE A 2 12.98 -24.76 -16.29
CA PHE A 2 11.52 -24.91 -16.32
C PHE A 2 11.14 -25.61 -17.63
N GLU A 3 10.75 -26.89 -17.55
CA GLU A 3 10.19 -27.63 -18.69
C GLU A 3 8.70 -27.25 -18.83
N GLY A 4 8.36 -26.56 -19.91
CA GLY A 4 6.97 -26.35 -20.34
C GLY A 4 6.39 -24.95 -20.10
N GLU A 5 5.31 -24.66 -20.84
CA GLU A 5 4.50 -23.43 -20.76
C GLU A 5 3.94 -23.19 -19.34
N ASP A 6 3.66 -24.28 -18.60
CA ASP A 6 3.25 -24.25 -17.19
C ASP A 6 4.34 -23.69 -16.25
N GLY A 7 5.61 -24.03 -16.50
CA GLY A 7 6.74 -23.51 -15.71
C GLY A 7 6.95 -22.01 -15.90
N ILE A 8 6.74 -21.50 -17.12
CA ILE A 8 6.82 -20.07 -17.44
C ILE A 8 5.66 -19.32 -16.78
N HIS A 9 4.44 -19.86 -16.86
CA HIS A 9 3.27 -19.29 -16.21
C HIS A 9 3.46 -19.21 -14.69
N GLN A 10 3.88 -20.30 -14.04
CA GLN A 10 4.15 -20.32 -12.60
C GLN A 10 5.24 -19.32 -12.19
N PHE A 11 6.28 -19.15 -13.01
CA PHE A 11 7.30 -18.13 -12.78
C PHE A 11 6.71 -16.71 -12.83
N ARG A 12 5.86 -16.41 -13.84
CA ARG A 12 5.19 -15.10 -13.95
C ARG A 12 4.25 -14.83 -12.78
N VAL A 13 3.45 -15.81 -12.37
CA VAL A 13 2.62 -15.73 -11.16
C VAL A 13 3.52 -15.45 -9.95
N GLY A 14 4.64 -16.16 -9.82
CA GLY A 14 5.62 -15.94 -8.78
C GLY A 14 6.19 -14.53 -8.76
N LEU A 15 6.41 -13.90 -9.91
CA LEU A 15 6.84 -12.51 -10.00
C LEU A 15 5.75 -11.54 -9.53
N VAL A 16 4.50 -11.73 -9.94
CA VAL A 16 3.39 -10.90 -9.48
C VAL A 16 3.24 -10.99 -7.96
N VAL A 17 3.27 -12.20 -7.40
CA VAL A 17 3.17 -12.38 -5.95
C VAL A 17 4.37 -11.77 -5.21
N ASN A 18 5.59 -12.11 -5.60
CA ASN A 18 6.76 -11.70 -4.82
C ASN A 18 7.15 -10.24 -5.01
N ILE A 19 6.97 -9.69 -6.20
CA ILE A 19 7.40 -8.32 -6.52
C ILE A 19 6.21 -7.37 -6.44
N LEU A 20 5.13 -7.63 -7.17
CA LEU A 20 4.04 -6.66 -7.23
C LEU A 20 3.26 -6.60 -5.90
N VAL A 21 2.99 -7.76 -5.31
CA VAL A 21 2.22 -7.83 -4.05
C VAL A 21 3.12 -7.66 -2.83
N ASN A 22 4.07 -8.57 -2.63
CA ASN A 22 4.83 -8.63 -1.37
C ASN A 22 5.83 -7.49 -1.20
N LEU A 23 6.30 -6.90 -2.31
CA LEU A 23 7.20 -5.76 -2.29
C LEU A 23 6.45 -4.45 -2.57
N LEU A 24 6.00 -4.22 -3.80
CA LEU A 24 5.54 -2.89 -4.23
C LEU A 24 4.25 -2.47 -3.52
N TRP A 25 3.22 -3.31 -3.56
CA TRP A 25 1.94 -3.02 -2.92
C TRP A 25 2.05 -2.89 -1.41
N HIS A 26 2.77 -3.81 -0.76
CA HIS A 26 3.00 -3.73 0.67
C HIS A 26 3.81 -2.49 1.07
N SER A 27 4.85 -2.13 0.31
CA SER A 27 5.57 -0.87 0.51
C SER A 27 4.62 0.32 0.39
N PHE A 28 3.82 0.38 -0.68
CA PHE A 28 2.86 1.46 -0.90
C PHE A 28 1.88 1.63 0.28
N LEU A 29 1.38 0.53 0.85
CA LEU A 29 0.48 0.56 2.02
C LEU A 29 1.15 1.06 3.31
N LEU A 30 2.47 0.89 3.45
CA LEU A 30 3.20 1.25 4.67
C LEU A 30 3.80 2.66 4.66
N LEU A 31 3.90 3.29 3.49
CA LEU A 31 4.65 4.54 3.29
C LEU A 31 4.14 5.73 4.14
N ASP A 32 2.84 5.82 4.44
CA ASP A 32 2.26 6.92 5.21
C ASP A 32 2.13 6.66 6.73
N SER A 33 2.46 5.44 7.20
CA SER A 33 2.37 5.10 8.64
C SER A 33 3.42 5.75 9.54
N SER A 34 4.34 6.52 8.94
CA SER A 34 5.44 7.23 9.63
C SER A 34 5.03 8.63 10.11
N LYS A 35 3.90 9.18 9.66
CA LYS A 35 3.55 10.60 9.87
C LYS A 35 3.06 10.96 11.27
N GLY A 36 3.01 10.00 12.20
CA GLY A 36 2.43 10.15 13.54
C GLY A 36 3.36 10.65 14.67
N GLN A 37 4.59 11.10 14.40
CA GLN A 37 5.52 11.52 15.47
C GLN A 37 6.10 12.94 15.36
N ASP A 38 5.49 13.84 14.59
CA ASP A 38 5.81 15.27 14.68
C ASP A 38 4.73 15.98 15.52
N ALA A 39 4.61 15.58 16.80
CA ALA A 39 3.98 16.42 17.81
C ALA A 39 4.91 17.61 18.05
N VAL A 40 4.62 18.71 17.37
CA VAL A 40 5.23 20.02 17.53
C VAL A 40 5.21 20.40 19.02
N PHE A 41 6.36 20.26 19.69
CA PHE A 41 6.58 20.96 20.96
C PHE A 41 6.79 22.45 20.62
N PRO A 42 5.96 23.37 21.14
CA PRO A 42 6.25 24.79 20.99
C PRO A 42 7.43 25.14 21.90
N ASN A 43 8.56 25.45 21.28
CA ASN A 43 9.75 25.99 21.95
C ASN A 43 9.41 27.24 22.74
N LYS A 44 9.70 27.24 24.05
CA LYS A 44 9.80 28.45 24.89
C LYS A 44 11.29 28.70 25.17
N PRO A 45 11.83 29.91 24.98
CA PRO A 45 13.25 30.17 25.22
C PRO A 45 13.47 30.62 26.67
N SER A 46 14.46 30.04 27.36
CA SER A 46 15.19 30.75 28.43
C SER A 46 16.48 30.02 28.86
N SER A 47 17.61 30.61 28.46
CA SER A 47 18.83 30.89 29.24
C SER A 47 19.34 29.92 30.33
N GLY A 48 20.57 29.41 30.17
CA GLY A 48 21.56 29.31 31.27
C GLY A 48 22.36 28.00 31.44
N SER A 49 23.59 27.99 30.90
CA SER A 49 24.89 27.41 31.40
C SER A 49 25.07 25.91 31.77
N PRO A 50 26.31 25.34 31.65
CA PRO A 50 26.57 23.89 31.55
C PRO A 50 27.19 23.26 32.82
N GLU A 51 27.03 21.94 33.02
CA GLU A 51 28.06 21.04 33.59
C GLU A 51 27.65 19.54 33.57
N GLU A 52 28.56 18.74 33.00
CA GLU A 52 29.06 17.39 33.33
C GLU A 52 28.18 16.12 33.57
N ASN A 53 28.67 15.04 32.93
CA ASN A 53 28.80 13.62 33.35
C ASN A 53 28.02 12.49 32.63
N VAL A 54 28.76 11.81 31.73
CA VAL A 54 29.12 10.36 31.68
C VAL A 54 28.03 9.28 31.84
N GLN A 55 27.61 8.76 30.67
CA GLN A 55 27.77 7.36 30.19
C GLN A 55 26.88 6.19 30.69
N SER A 56 26.37 5.47 29.67
CA SER A 56 26.03 4.04 29.59
C SER A 56 24.63 3.57 30.02
N SER A 57 23.77 3.30 29.03
CA SER A 57 23.26 1.92 28.82
C SER A 57 22.67 1.77 27.41
N GLN A 58 23.44 1.07 26.58
CA GLN A 58 23.13 0.66 25.22
C GLN A 58 22.01 -0.39 25.23
N VAL A 59 20.75 0.05 25.10
CA VAL A 59 19.66 -0.80 24.64
C VAL A 59 19.56 -0.59 23.13
N GLN A 60 19.98 -1.61 22.37
CA GLN A 60 19.76 -1.68 20.92
C GLN A 60 18.25 -1.73 20.64
N LYS A 61 17.60 -0.58 20.73
CA LYS A 61 16.31 -0.34 20.10
C LYS A 61 16.65 -0.16 18.63
N SER A 62 16.36 -1.18 17.82
CA SER A 62 16.47 -1.11 16.36
C SER A 62 15.70 0.13 15.93
N GLU A 63 16.43 1.21 15.65
CA GLU A 63 15.88 2.46 15.13
C GLU A 63 15.24 2.08 13.81
N LYS A 64 13.91 1.98 13.80
CA LYS A 64 13.13 2.04 12.57
C LYS A 64 13.55 3.34 11.92
N GLN A 65 14.47 3.26 10.96
CA GLN A 65 14.90 4.38 10.17
C GLN A 65 13.65 4.94 9.51
N ASN A 66 13.14 6.04 10.05
CA ASN A 66 12.04 6.80 9.47
C ASN A 66 12.59 7.44 8.21
N ILE A 67 12.61 6.68 7.12
CA ILE A 67 12.94 7.20 5.81
C ILE A 67 11.77 8.09 5.42
N LYS A 68 11.91 9.41 5.63
CA LYS A 68 10.98 10.41 5.10
C LYS A 68 11.14 10.42 3.57
N PHE A 69 10.29 9.68 2.88
CA PHE A 69 10.21 9.76 1.42
C PHE A 69 9.55 11.08 1.00
N PRO A 70 9.97 11.70 -0.11
CA PRO A 70 9.27 12.85 -0.67
C PRO A 70 7.81 12.50 -0.92
N LEU A 71 6.88 13.46 -0.75
CA LEU A 71 5.45 13.27 -1.02
C LEU A 71 5.18 12.70 -2.43
N SER A 72 6.03 13.02 -3.41
CA SER A 72 5.93 12.50 -4.77
C SER A 72 6.22 10.99 -4.88
N TYR A 73 7.05 10.43 -3.99
CA TYR A 73 7.47 9.03 -4.08
C TYR A 73 6.30 8.05 -3.93
N THR A 74 5.39 8.31 -2.99
CA THR A 74 4.20 7.48 -2.79
C THR A 74 3.31 7.50 -4.02
N GLU A 75 3.08 8.69 -4.59
CA GLU A 75 2.26 8.85 -5.79
C GLU A 75 2.90 8.17 -7.01
N ASP A 76 4.21 8.35 -7.19
CA ASP A 76 4.98 7.75 -8.29
C ASP A 76 5.04 6.22 -8.17
N LEU A 77 5.16 5.68 -6.94
CA LEU A 77 5.06 4.26 -6.69
C LEU A 77 3.67 3.73 -7.04
N GLY A 78 2.61 4.45 -6.65
CA GLY A 78 1.23 4.11 -7.03
C GLY A 78 1.05 4.06 -8.55
N LYS A 79 1.54 5.08 -9.27
CA LYS A 79 1.52 5.13 -10.74
C LYS A 79 2.29 3.96 -11.36
N CYS A 80 3.48 3.65 -10.85
CA CYS A 80 4.30 2.53 -11.30
C CYS A 80 3.56 1.19 -11.18
N ILE A 81 2.94 0.93 -10.02
CA ILE A 81 2.11 -0.26 -9.80
C ILE A 81 0.98 -0.32 -10.83
N ILE A 82 0.28 0.80 -11.06
CA ILE A 82 -0.84 0.86 -12.02
C ILE A 82 -0.37 0.60 -13.45
N GLU A 83 0.75 1.18 -13.88
CA GLU A 83 1.31 0.93 -15.21
C GLU A 83 1.67 -0.55 -15.40
N ILE A 84 2.27 -1.19 -14.40
CA ILE A 84 2.55 -2.63 -14.43
C ILE A 84 1.25 -3.43 -14.57
N LEU A 85 0.21 -3.08 -13.80
CA LEU A 85 -1.09 -3.76 -13.86
C LEU A 85 -1.80 -3.55 -15.21
N SER A 86 -1.70 -2.36 -15.80
CA SER A 86 -2.21 -2.06 -17.14
C SER A 86 -1.56 -2.98 -18.18
N VAL A 87 -0.23 -3.11 -18.15
CA VAL A 87 0.50 -4.04 -19.04
C VAL A 87 0.04 -5.48 -18.82
N ILE A 88 -0.02 -5.95 -17.56
CA ILE A 88 -0.46 -7.31 -17.24
C ILE A 88 -1.90 -7.55 -17.72
N SER A 89 -2.79 -6.56 -17.60
CA SER A 89 -4.19 -6.68 -18.02
C SER A 89 -4.34 -6.89 -19.53
N GLY A 90 -3.42 -6.36 -20.33
CA GLY A 90 -3.40 -6.53 -21.78
C GLY A 90 -2.81 -7.87 -22.23
N GLU A 91 -1.98 -8.50 -21.39
CA GLU A 91 -1.30 -9.75 -21.74
C GLU A 91 -1.99 -10.99 -21.16
N GLU A 92 -2.26 -11.01 -19.85
CA GLU A 92 -2.59 -12.25 -19.16
C GLU A 92 -3.52 -12.02 -17.94
N ASN A 93 -4.82 -12.25 -18.15
CA ASN A 93 -5.85 -12.00 -17.13
C ASN A 93 -5.65 -12.80 -15.83
N SER A 94 -5.07 -14.01 -15.92
CA SER A 94 -4.80 -14.84 -14.73
C SER A 94 -3.79 -14.17 -13.80
N LEU A 95 -2.77 -13.49 -14.33
CA LEU A 95 -1.78 -12.75 -13.54
C LEU A 95 -2.41 -11.53 -12.86
N LEU A 96 -3.24 -10.78 -13.59
CA LEU A 96 -4.00 -9.66 -13.04
C LEU A 96 -4.89 -10.11 -11.88
N SER A 97 -5.57 -11.25 -12.05
CA SER A 97 -6.49 -11.79 -11.05
C SER A 97 -5.81 -12.07 -9.71
N THR A 98 -4.54 -12.50 -9.70
CA THR A 98 -3.77 -12.75 -8.48
C THR A 98 -3.60 -11.48 -7.65
N PHE A 99 -3.19 -10.38 -8.30
CA PHE A 99 -3.08 -9.09 -7.61
C PHE A 99 -4.45 -8.59 -7.16
N CYS A 100 -5.45 -8.63 -8.03
CA CYS A 100 -6.81 -8.16 -7.73
C CYS A 100 -7.41 -8.88 -6.53
N ALA A 101 -7.22 -10.20 -6.41
CA ALA A 101 -7.71 -10.98 -5.28
C ALA A 101 -7.11 -10.48 -3.95
N ILE A 102 -5.81 -10.21 -3.93
CA ILE A 102 -5.09 -9.75 -2.73
C ILE A 102 -5.46 -8.30 -2.40
N PHE A 103 -5.57 -7.43 -3.41
CA PHE A 103 -6.07 -6.07 -3.24
C PHE A 103 -7.47 -6.07 -2.60
N GLN A 104 -8.39 -6.87 -3.15
CA GLN A 104 -9.77 -6.99 -2.66
C GLN A 104 -9.79 -7.48 -1.21
N GLN A 105 -8.98 -8.49 -0.89
CA GLN A 105 -8.88 -9.04 0.47
C GLN A 105 -8.38 -7.98 1.46
N ASN A 106 -7.31 -7.25 1.12
CA ASN A 106 -6.79 -6.16 1.94
C ASN A 106 -7.86 -5.09 2.20
N CYS A 107 -8.62 -4.69 1.17
CA CYS A 107 -9.71 -3.73 1.33
C CYS A 107 -10.75 -4.20 2.36
N LEU A 108 -11.18 -5.46 2.28
CA LEU A 108 -12.15 -6.02 3.23
C LEU A 108 -11.60 -6.05 4.64
N GLU A 109 -10.36 -6.50 4.82
CA GLU A 109 -9.72 -6.58 6.13
C GLU A 109 -9.62 -5.19 6.79
N TYR A 110 -9.21 -4.16 6.05
CA TYR A 110 -9.11 -2.81 6.60
C TYR A 110 -10.48 -2.15 6.84
N LEU A 111 -11.49 -2.46 6.02
CA LEU A 111 -12.87 -2.02 6.26
C LEU A 111 -13.43 -2.63 7.55
N GLN A 112 -13.22 -3.93 7.77
CA GLN A 112 -13.62 -4.62 9.00
C GLN A 112 -12.85 -4.12 10.23
N GLN A 113 -11.56 -3.82 10.10
CA GLN A 113 -10.79 -3.20 11.19
C GLN A 113 -11.32 -1.81 11.54
N THR A 114 -11.81 -1.05 10.55
CA THR A 114 -12.41 0.27 10.76
C THR A 114 -13.68 0.18 11.60
N GLU A 115 -14.51 -0.84 11.39
CA GLU A 115 -15.68 -1.16 12.22
C GLU A 115 -15.28 -1.40 13.68
N LEU A 116 -14.31 -2.29 13.90
CA LEU A 116 -13.87 -2.68 15.24
C LEU A 116 -13.21 -1.54 16.02
N LEU A 117 -12.44 -0.68 15.34
CA LEU A 117 -11.67 0.40 15.96
C LEU A 117 -12.41 1.75 15.98
N GLY A 118 -13.56 1.84 15.30
CA GLY A 118 -14.35 3.07 15.19
C GLY A 118 -13.65 4.22 14.45
N ARG A 119 -12.52 3.96 13.78
CA ARG A 119 -11.78 4.96 12.99
C ARG A 119 -11.09 4.32 11.77
N PRO A 120 -11.03 5.04 10.63
CA PRO A 120 -10.30 4.58 9.45
C PRO A 120 -8.81 4.35 9.75
N SER A 121 -8.25 3.23 9.28
CA SER A 121 -6.81 2.99 9.38
C SER A 121 -6.04 3.87 8.37
N GLU A 122 -4.76 4.17 8.61
CA GLU A 122 -3.96 4.90 7.61
C GLU A 122 -3.90 4.16 6.26
N GLN A 123 -3.96 2.83 6.30
CA GLN A 123 -3.98 1.96 5.13
C GLN A 123 -5.25 2.15 4.28
N ILE A 124 -6.42 2.44 4.88
CA ILE A 124 -7.63 2.69 4.09
C ILE A 124 -7.52 3.99 3.30
N ASN A 125 -6.94 5.04 3.89
CA ASN A 125 -6.66 6.28 3.17
C ASN A 125 -5.70 6.03 2.00
N GLN A 126 -4.77 5.09 2.18
CA GLN A 126 -3.81 4.75 1.15
C GLN A 126 -4.41 3.93 0.02
N ILE A 127 -5.32 3.02 0.33
CA ILE A 127 -6.15 2.33 -0.66
C ILE A 127 -7.02 3.32 -1.43
N VAL A 128 -7.66 4.29 -0.76
CA VAL A 128 -8.46 5.33 -1.42
C VAL A 128 -7.58 6.15 -2.36
N SER A 129 -6.39 6.56 -1.92
CA SER A 129 -5.43 7.30 -2.74
C SER A 129 -5.01 6.50 -3.97
N PHE A 130 -4.77 5.19 -3.82
CA PHE A 130 -4.49 4.30 -4.94
C PHE A 130 -5.65 4.20 -5.93
N LEU A 131 -6.89 4.04 -5.45
CA LEU A 131 -8.08 3.98 -6.29
C LEU A 131 -8.27 5.26 -7.11
N LEU A 132 -8.00 6.43 -6.54
CA LEU A 132 -8.05 7.71 -7.25
C LEU A 132 -6.99 7.81 -8.35
N LEU A 133 -5.78 7.29 -8.11
CA LEU A 133 -4.74 7.22 -9.14
C LEU A 133 -5.14 6.25 -10.26
N LEU A 134 -5.69 5.10 -9.88
CA LEU A 134 -6.14 4.06 -10.80
C LEU A 134 -7.28 4.55 -11.69
N GLU A 135 -8.28 5.25 -11.13
CA GLU A 135 -9.38 5.85 -11.90
C GLU A 135 -8.85 6.85 -12.93
N LYS A 136 -7.97 7.77 -12.52
CA LYS A 136 -7.37 8.76 -13.44
C LYS A 136 -6.64 8.08 -14.59
N HIS A 137 -5.86 7.04 -14.30
CA HIS A 137 -5.16 6.27 -15.31
C HIS A 137 -6.14 5.56 -16.26
N ALA A 138 -7.14 4.88 -15.71
CA ALA A 138 -8.14 4.13 -16.47
C ALA A 138 -8.90 5.02 -17.45
N VAL A 139 -9.35 6.19 -16.99
CA VAL A 139 -10.05 7.18 -17.83
C VAL A 139 -9.13 7.70 -18.93
N MET A 140 -7.86 8.00 -18.60
CA MET A 140 -6.89 8.49 -19.58
C MET A 140 -6.55 7.44 -20.66
N LYS A 141 -6.51 6.16 -20.29
CA LYS A 141 -6.18 5.06 -21.20
C LYS A 141 -7.38 4.38 -21.86
N GLY A 142 -8.61 4.71 -21.42
CA GLY A 142 -9.83 4.04 -21.87
C GLY A 142 -9.92 2.59 -21.39
N GLU A 143 -9.34 2.26 -20.24
CA GLU A 143 -9.24 0.90 -19.73
C GLU A 143 -10.42 0.53 -18.83
N MET A 144 -11.03 -0.63 -19.07
CA MET A 144 -12.14 -1.14 -18.25
C MET A 144 -11.70 -2.20 -17.23
N TRP A 145 -10.47 -2.74 -17.34
CA TRP A 145 -9.98 -3.76 -16.43
C TRP A 145 -10.06 -3.35 -14.94
N PRO A 146 -9.83 -2.07 -14.55
CA PRO A 146 -9.91 -1.69 -13.14
C PRO A 146 -11.33 -1.85 -12.59
N LEU A 147 -12.34 -1.52 -13.40
CA LEU A 147 -13.73 -1.68 -13.00
C LEU A 147 -14.13 -3.16 -12.97
N VAL A 148 -13.76 -3.92 -14.00
CA VAL A 148 -14.19 -5.32 -14.18
C VAL A 148 -13.53 -6.26 -13.17
N TYR A 149 -12.22 -6.13 -12.96
CA TYR A 149 -11.45 -7.10 -12.17
C TYR A 149 -11.14 -6.63 -10.75
N LEU A 150 -11.15 -5.31 -10.49
CA LEU A 150 -10.72 -4.76 -9.21
C LEU A 150 -11.89 -4.12 -8.46
N ALA A 151 -12.42 -2.98 -8.92
CA ALA A 151 -13.41 -2.20 -8.18
C ALA A 151 -14.77 -2.89 -8.08
N GLY A 152 -15.31 -3.45 -9.18
CA GLY A 152 -16.61 -4.13 -9.18
C GLY A 152 -16.67 -5.30 -8.20
N PRO A 153 -15.75 -6.28 -8.28
CA PRO A 153 -15.69 -7.38 -7.32
C PRO A 153 -15.42 -6.92 -5.88
N MET A 154 -14.57 -5.91 -5.68
CA MET A 154 -14.29 -5.34 -4.36
C MET A 154 -15.54 -4.74 -3.71
N ILE A 155 -16.29 -3.91 -4.45
CA ILE A 155 -17.56 -3.33 -3.97
C ILE A 155 -18.57 -4.42 -3.67
N THR A 156 -18.69 -5.42 -4.56
CA THR A 156 -19.61 -6.56 -4.36
C THR A 156 -19.31 -7.30 -3.06
N LYS A 157 -18.02 -7.53 -2.76
CA LYS A 157 -17.59 -8.18 -1.51
C LYS A 157 -17.72 -7.28 -0.28
N ALA A 158 -17.51 -5.97 -0.44
CA ALA A 158 -17.58 -5.01 0.66
C ALA A 158 -19.03 -4.66 1.03
N PHE A 159 -19.97 -4.76 0.10
CA PHE A 159 -21.36 -4.34 0.30
C PHE A 159 -22.05 -4.99 1.50
N PRO A 160 -21.94 -6.32 1.75
CA PRO A 160 -22.49 -6.93 2.96
C PRO A 160 -21.88 -6.38 4.25
N VAL A 161 -20.57 -6.12 4.26
CA VAL A 161 -19.85 -5.55 5.41
C VAL A 161 -20.34 -4.13 5.68
N ILE A 162 -20.44 -3.30 4.63
CA ILE A 162 -20.94 -1.92 4.75
C ILE A 162 -22.39 -1.90 5.26
N LYS A 163 -23.22 -2.86 4.83
CA LYS A 163 -24.62 -2.96 5.27
C LYS A 163 -24.76 -3.36 6.74
N SER A 164 -23.78 -4.07 7.32
CA SER A 164 -23.81 -4.46 8.74
C SER A 164 -23.30 -3.39 9.69
N LEU A 165 -22.64 -2.34 9.18
CA LEU A 165 -22.25 -1.13 9.93
C LEU A 165 -23.47 -0.26 10.26
#